data_AF-A0A916M7F0-F1
#
_entry.id   AF-A0A916M7F0-F1
#
_cell.length_a   1.000
_cell.length_b   1.000
_cell.length_c   1.000
_cell.angle_alpha   90.00
_cell.angle_beta   90.00
_cell.angle_gamma   90.00
#
_symmetry.space_group_name_H-M   'P 1'
#
loop_
_entity.id
_entity.type
_entity.pdbx_description
1 polymer ?
#
loop_
_entity_poly.entity_id
_entity_poly.type
_entity_poly.pdbx_seq_one_letter_code
_entity_poly.pdbx_strand_id
1 'polypeptide(L)'
;MAKRPPPGRCVHCLRHFDVLTWDHVFPEAWYPETTPANLEKWKIPSCLECNLLHSKSEGDLLIRFGLCVDPDDPKNAGIVEKALRAVSAQDGKNEKDASRREALRQKVLKEVFEGDAIPYQAVYPGFGPQPGIHDEVRVAVPVSATSIRRLVEKIVRGITYIEDMKFVEKPFEVQQYVLTEESASPLKAMLDRFGTVYERGPGITVIRAVTPEDNLTAMYSIEIWGRFKGYAFLSKDED
;
A
#
# COMPACT_ATOMS: atom_id res chain seq x y z
N MET A 1 19.88 10.41 -14.93
CA MET A 1 18.64 9.61 -14.99
C MET A 1 19.00 8.17 -14.69
N ALA A 2 18.26 7.49 -13.80
CA ALA A 2 18.46 6.06 -13.57
C ALA A 2 18.30 5.30 -14.89
N LYS A 3 19.17 4.31 -15.15
CA LYS A 3 19.04 3.46 -16.34
C LYS A 3 17.67 2.77 -16.30
N ARG A 4 16.97 2.74 -17.44
CA ARG A 4 15.71 2.00 -17.57
C ARG A 4 15.96 0.51 -17.29
N PRO A 5 14.94 -0.25 -16.82
CA PRO A 5 15.05 -1.69 -16.78
C PRO A 5 15.33 -2.24 -18.19
N PRO A 6 16.03 -3.37 -18.31
CA PRO A 6 16.18 -4.05 -19.59
C PRO A 6 14.81 -4.49 -20.14
N PRO A 7 14.69 -4.73 -21.46
CA PRO A 7 13.53 -5.40 -22.04
C PRO A 7 13.21 -6.72 -21.30
N GLY A 8 11.94 -7.07 -21.20
CA GLY A 8 11.53 -8.23 -20.40
C GLY A 8 10.04 -8.26 -20.09
N ARG A 9 9.67 -9.11 -19.11
CA ARG A 9 8.29 -9.22 -18.64
C ARG A 9 7.98 -8.13 -17.61
N CYS A 10 6.76 -7.59 -17.67
CA CYS A 10 6.21 -6.75 -16.61
C CYS A 10 5.84 -7.62 -15.40
N VAL A 11 6.28 -7.25 -14.19
CA VAL A 11 5.99 -8.01 -12.95
C VAL A 11 4.48 -8.12 -12.66
N HIS A 12 3.70 -7.13 -13.11
CA HIS A 12 2.26 -7.07 -12.84
C HIS A 12 1.43 -7.86 -13.84
N CYS A 13 1.58 -7.58 -15.14
CA CYS A 13 0.74 -8.21 -16.18
C CYS A 13 1.42 -9.37 -16.91
N LEU A 14 2.67 -9.69 -16.58
CA LEU A 14 3.42 -10.85 -17.11
C LEU A 14 3.73 -10.82 -18.61
N ARG A 15 3.17 -9.88 -19.38
CA ARG A 15 3.46 -9.67 -20.79
C ARG A 15 4.90 -9.17 -21.00
N HIS A 16 5.48 -9.50 -22.15
CA HIS A 16 6.81 -9.03 -22.56
C HIS A 16 6.73 -7.63 -23.20
N PHE A 17 7.73 -6.78 -22.93
CA PHE A 17 7.84 -5.43 -23.45
C PHE A 17 9.29 -5.08 -23.78
N ASP A 18 9.50 -4.41 -24.92
CA ASP A 18 10.80 -3.83 -25.29
C ASP A 18 11.18 -2.63 -24.42
N VAL A 19 10.17 -1.95 -23.87
CA VAL A 19 10.36 -0.76 -23.03
C VAL A 19 9.61 -0.94 -21.72
N LEU A 20 10.38 -1.07 -20.63
CA LEU A 20 9.90 -1.12 -19.27
C LEU A 20 10.24 0.17 -18.51
N THR A 21 9.53 0.36 -17.40
CA THR A 21 9.74 1.43 -16.42
C THR A 21 10.06 0.82 -15.06
N TRP A 22 10.72 1.58 -14.19
CA TRP A 22 10.83 1.21 -12.78
C TRP A 22 9.58 1.66 -12.04
N ASP A 23 8.83 0.71 -11.51
CA ASP A 23 7.74 0.96 -10.57
C ASP A 23 8.25 0.71 -9.15
N HIS A 24 7.93 1.60 -8.21
CA HIS A 24 8.33 1.39 -6.83
C HIS A 24 7.34 0.45 -6.15
N VAL A 25 7.82 -0.60 -5.45
CA VAL A 25 6.91 -1.52 -4.73
C VAL A 25 6.04 -0.75 -3.74
N PHE A 26 6.64 0.20 -3.02
CA PHE A 26 5.94 1.23 -2.25
C PHE A 26 6.19 2.60 -2.89
N PRO A 27 5.16 3.43 -3.11
CA PRO A 27 5.33 4.73 -3.72
C PRO A 27 6.35 5.59 -2.98
N GLU A 28 7.14 6.36 -3.71
CA GLU A 28 8.12 7.26 -3.10
C GLU A 28 7.50 8.25 -2.10
N ALA A 29 6.28 8.73 -2.39
CA ALA A 29 5.56 9.63 -1.51
C ALA A 29 5.19 9.00 -0.15
N TRP A 30 5.17 7.66 -0.05
CA TRP A 30 4.74 6.93 1.14
C TRP A 30 5.83 6.75 2.19
N TYR A 31 7.08 7.05 1.84
CA TYR A 31 8.17 7.05 2.80
C TYR A 31 8.07 8.30 3.69
N PRO A 32 8.06 8.15 5.03
CA PRO A 32 8.07 9.28 5.95
C PRO A 32 9.30 10.17 5.76
N GLU A 33 9.23 11.43 6.18
CA GLU A 33 10.35 12.39 6.08
C GLU A 33 11.57 11.99 6.93
N THR A 34 11.34 11.14 7.94
CA THR A 34 12.39 10.50 8.75
C THR A 34 13.15 9.40 8.01
N THR A 35 12.79 9.07 6.76
CA THR A 35 13.50 8.08 5.93
C THR A 35 14.86 8.62 5.46
N PRO A 36 15.96 7.89 5.65
CA PRO A 36 17.29 8.31 5.17
C PRO A 36 17.29 8.57 3.65
N ALA A 37 17.84 9.71 3.23
CA ALA A 37 17.82 10.14 1.82
C ALA A 37 18.57 9.19 0.87
N ASN A 38 19.55 8.45 1.39
CA ASN A 38 20.36 7.48 0.65
C ASN A 38 19.74 6.06 0.63
N LEU A 39 18.58 5.86 1.24
CA LEU A 39 17.93 4.56 1.25
C LEU A 39 17.44 4.20 -0.15
N GLU A 40 17.91 3.05 -0.65
CA GLU A 40 17.41 2.51 -1.91
C GLU A 40 15.98 1.98 -1.73
N LYS A 41 15.05 2.60 -2.45
CA LYS A 41 13.64 2.20 -2.49
C LYS A 41 13.48 1.02 -3.44
N TRP A 42 12.70 0.02 -3.02
CA TRP A 42 12.42 -1.16 -3.82
C TRP A 42 11.71 -0.81 -5.13
N LYS A 43 12.26 -1.32 -6.23
CA LYS A 43 11.75 -1.08 -7.58
C LYS A 43 11.71 -2.39 -8.37
N ILE A 44 10.72 -2.50 -9.24
CA ILE A 44 10.49 -3.66 -10.10
C ILE A 44 10.22 -3.22 -11.55
N PRO A 45 10.53 -4.06 -12.54
CA PRO A 45 10.23 -3.76 -13.92
C PRO A 45 8.72 -3.84 -14.18
N SER A 46 8.16 -2.77 -14.73
CA SER A 46 6.73 -2.63 -15.01
C SER A 46 6.50 -1.95 -16.36
N CYS A 47 5.49 -2.39 -17.11
CA CYS A 47 5.05 -1.67 -18.29
C CYS A 47 4.40 -0.33 -17.90
N LEU A 48 4.38 0.63 -18.84
CA LEU A 48 3.83 1.96 -18.58
C LEU A 48 2.37 1.91 -18.10
N GLU A 49 1.55 1.03 -18.71
CA GLU A 49 0.13 0.89 -18.39
C GLU A 49 -0.08 0.46 -16.93
N CYS A 50 0.59 -0.62 -16.48
CA CYS A 50 0.48 -1.09 -15.11
C CYS A 50 1.02 -0.06 -14.12
N ASN A 51 2.17 0.55 -14.42
CA ASN A 51 2.76 1.57 -13.55
C ASN A 51 1.83 2.79 -13.36
N LEU A 52 1.21 3.28 -14.44
CA LEU A 52 0.23 4.37 -14.36
C LEU A 52 -1.04 3.97 -13.59
N LEU A 53 -1.50 2.73 -13.75
CA LEU A 53 -2.66 2.21 -13.02
C LEU A 53 -2.39 2.17 -11.51
N HIS A 54 -1.23 1.65 -11.09
CA HIS A 54 -0.82 1.63 -9.69
C HIS A 54 -0.63 3.05 -9.16
N SER A 55 0.09 3.91 -9.88
CA SER A 55 0.32 5.31 -9.49
C SER A 55 -0.98 6.06 -9.20
N LYS A 56 -2.02 5.84 -10.01
CA LYS A 56 -3.35 6.45 -9.80
C LYS A 56 -4.02 5.93 -8.53
N SER A 57 -4.01 4.61 -8.34
CA SER A 57 -4.61 3.96 -7.16
C SER A 57 -3.90 4.36 -5.88
N GLU A 58 -2.58 4.42 -5.91
CA GLU A 58 -1.71 4.74 -4.78
C GLU A 58 -1.79 6.21 -4.37
N GLY A 59 -1.97 7.12 -5.33
CA GLY A 59 -2.22 8.52 -5.04
C GLY A 59 -3.53 8.74 -4.28
N ASP A 60 -4.59 8.02 -4.64
CA ASP A 60 -5.86 8.06 -3.89
C ASP A 60 -5.68 7.45 -2.49
N LEU A 61 -5.06 6.27 -2.39
CA LEU A 61 -4.80 5.61 -1.11
C LEU A 61 -3.92 6.44 -0.17
N LEU A 62 -2.91 7.17 -0.69
CA LEU A 62 -2.10 8.10 0.11
C LEU A 62 -2.99 9.12 0.83
N ILE A 63 -3.94 9.72 0.12
CA ILE A 63 -4.83 10.73 0.68
C ILE A 63 -5.73 10.08 1.73
N ARG A 64 -6.36 8.95 1.38
CA ARG A 64 -7.31 8.27 2.28
C ARG A 64 -6.67 7.79 3.56
N PHE A 65 -5.52 7.14 3.46
CA PHE A 65 -4.79 6.65 4.63
C PHE A 65 -4.10 7.78 5.38
N GLY A 66 -3.49 8.73 4.67
CA GLY A 66 -2.78 9.86 5.29
C GLY A 66 -3.70 10.79 6.08
N LEU A 67 -4.98 10.87 5.76
CA LEU A 67 -5.98 11.59 6.57
C LEU A 67 -6.41 10.82 7.84
N CYS A 68 -6.01 9.55 7.98
CA CYS A 68 -6.42 8.66 9.06
C CYS A 68 -5.25 8.23 9.97
N VAL A 69 -4.07 8.86 9.83
CA VAL A 69 -2.91 8.61 10.70
C VAL A 69 -2.65 9.79 11.63
N ASP A 70 -1.97 9.53 12.73
CA ASP A 70 -1.60 10.54 13.73
C ASP A 70 -0.36 11.30 13.26
N PRO A 71 -0.41 12.61 12.94
CA PRO A 71 0.73 13.37 12.40
C PRO A 71 1.96 13.40 13.32
N ASP A 72 1.78 13.14 14.62
CA ASP A 72 2.85 13.19 15.61
C ASP A 72 3.60 11.85 15.77
N ASP A 73 3.13 10.76 15.12
CA ASP A 73 3.81 9.47 15.15
C ASP A 73 5.02 9.48 14.18
N PRO A 74 6.26 9.22 14.64
CA PRO A 74 7.44 9.18 13.78
C PRO A 74 7.34 8.21 12.58
N LYS A 75 6.50 7.17 12.66
CA LYS A 75 6.25 6.22 11.56
C LYS A 75 5.50 6.84 10.36
N ASN A 76 4.93 8.02 10.51
CA ASN A 76 4.16 8.68 9.47
C ASN A 76 4.50 10.18 9.31
N ALA A 77 5.64 10.61 9.86
CA ALA A 77 6.13 11.99 9.73
C ALA A 77 6.07 12.50 8.28
N GLY A 78 5.38 13.62 8.06
CA GLY A 78 5.21 14.25 6.75
C GLY A 78 4.13 13.62 5.86
N ILE A 79 3.48 12.51 6.28
CA ILE A 79 2.47 11.83 5.47
C ILE A 79 1.16 12.61 5.46
N VAL A 80 0.72 13.14 6.60
CA VAL A 80 -0.51 13.94 6.71
C VAL A 80 -0.39 15.19 5.85
N GLU A 81 0.76 15.87 5.89
CA GLU A 81 1.06 17.07 5.10
C GLU A 81 1.09 16.75 3.61
N LYS A 82 1.60 15.58 3.20
CA LYS A 82 1.54 15.14 1.80
C LYS A 82 0.10 14.90 1.35
N ALA A 83 -0.72 14.25 2.18
CA ALA A 83 -2.14 14.02 1.89
C ALA A 83 -2.90 15.35 1.76
N LEU A 84 -2.71 16.28 2.70
CA LEU A 84 -3.34 17.61 2.68
C LEU A 84 -2.88 18.44 1.48
N ARG A 85 -1.57 18.47 1.17
CA ARG A 85 -1.07 19.15 -0.03
C ARG A 85 -1.65 18.58 -1.31
N ALA A 86 -1.85 17.26 -1.39
CA ALA A 86 -2.39 16.60 -2.58
C ALA A 86 -3.84 17.05 -2.91
N VAL A 87 -4.58 17.61 -1.95
CA VAL A 87 -5.94 18.15 -2.13
C VAL A 87 -6.01 19.66 -2.00
N SER A 88 -4.88 20.34 -1.80
CA SER A 88 -4.81 21.80 -1.64
C SER A 88 -4.63 22.49 -3.00
N ALA A 89 -5.59 23.33 -3.38
CA ALA A 89 -5.50 24.14 -4.60
C ALA A 89 -4.31 25.14 -4.56
N GLN A 90 -3.96 25.63 -3.37
CA GLN A 90 -2.87 26.60 -3.17
C GLN A 90 -1.49 25.98 -3.45
N ASP A 91 -1.36 24.66 -3.27
CA ASP A 91 -0.15 23.90 -3.57
C ASP A 91 -0.07 23.44 -5.05
N GLY A 92 -0.98 23.94 -5.90
CA GLY A 92 -1.01 23.66 -7.32
C GLY A 92 0.14 24.33 -8.08
N LYS A 93 0.79 23.59 -8.98
CA LYS A 93 1.89 24.13 -9.81
C LYS A 93 1.44 25.12 -10.88
N ASN A 94 0.15 25.09 -11.22
CA ASN A 94 -0.52 25.94 -12.20
C ASN A 94 -2.05 25.82 -11.98
N GLU A 95 -2.83 26.65 -12.66
CA GLU A 95 -4.30 26.67 -12.54
C GLU A 95 -4.96 25.31 -12.78
N LYS A 96 -4.45 24.55 -13.75
CA LYS A 96 -4.96 23.21 -14.07
C LYS A 96 -4.69 22.21 -12.94
N ASP A 97 -3.50 22.27 -12.34
CA ASP A 97 -3.17 21.45 -11.17
C ASP A 97 -4.01 21.87 -9.95
N ALA A 98 -4.13 23.17 -9.68
CA ALA A 98 -4.94 23.72 -8.60
C ALA A 98 -6.42 23.27 -8.71
N SER A 99 -7.01 23.39 -9.90
CA SER A 99 -8.39 22.94 -10.17
C SER A 99 -8.57 21.43 -9.95
N ARG A 100 -7.58 20.61 -10.33
CA ARG A 100 -7.62 19.15 -10.09
C ARG A 100 -7.56 18.81 -8.61
N ARG A 101 -6.72 19.50 -7.83
CA ARG A 101 -6.60 19.30 -6.38
C ARG A 101 -7.87 19.71 -5.66
N GLU A 102 -8.47 20.85 -6.03
CA GLU A 102 -9.75 21.27 -5.48
C GLU A 102 -10.87 20.28 -5.82
N ALA A 103 -10.95 19.81 -7.07
CA ALA A 103 -11.93 18.78 -7.44
C ALA A 103 -11.75 17.48 -6.63
N LEU A 104 -10.50 17.10 -6.35
CA LEU A 104 -10.19 15.94 -5.50
C LEU A 104 -10.59 16.18 -4.04
N ARG A 105 -10.34 17.37 -3.49
CA ARG A 105 -10.80 17.78 -2.16
C ARG A 105 -12.31 17.64 -2.04
N GLN A 106 -13.05 18.21 -2.99
CA GLN A 106 -14.51 18.16 -3.02
C GLN A 106 -15.01 16.72 -3.13
N LYS A 107 -14.35 15.88 -3.94
CA LYS A 107 -14.67 14.45 -4.02
C LYS A 107 -14.47 13.77 -2.67
N VAL A 108 -13.33 13.98 -2.01
CA VAL A 108 -13.03 13.37 -0.70
C VAL A 108 -14.07 13.76 0.33
N LEU A 109 -14.34 15.07 0.47
CA LEU A 109 -15.31 15.62 1.43
C LEU A 109 -16.74 15.14 1.18
N LYS A 110 -17.14 14.93 -0.08
CA LYS A 110 -18.47 14.43 -0.41
C LYS A 110 -18.69 12.97 0.02
N GLU A 111 -17.62 12.20 0.18
CA GLU A 111 -17.68 10.76 0.44
C GLU A 111 -17.54 10.41 1.93
N VAL A 112 -17.14 11.35 2.80
CA VAL A 112 -16.92 11.02 4.22
C VAL A 112 -18.22 10.71 4.96
N PHE A 113 -18.11 9.88 6.00
CA PHE A 113 -19.18 9.62 6.95
C PHE A 113 -18.86 10.31 8.27
N GLU A 114 -19.87 10.84 8.96
CA GLU A 114 -19.71 11.56 10.22
C GLU A 114 -20.57 10.93 11.31
N GLY A 115 -20.03 10.90 12.54
CA GLY A 115 -20.75 10.45 13.73
C GLY A 115 -21.44 9.10 13.57
N ASP A 116 -22.74 9.07 13.87
CA ASP A 116 -23.56 7.86 13.84
C ASP A 116 -23.77 7.27 12.43
N ALA A 117 -23.45 8.02 11.37
CA ALA A 117 -23.52 7.51 10.00
C ALA A 117 -22.36 6.57 9.63
N ILE A 118 -21.34 6.44 10.49
CA ILE A 118 -20.17 5.60 10.25
C ILE A 118 -20.53 4.12 10.37
N PRO A 119 -20.34 3.30 9.31
CA PRO A 119 -20.59 1.86 9.38
C PRO A 119 -19.40 1.14 10.05
N TYR A 120 -19.39 1.07 11.39
CA TYR A 120 -18.28 0.50 12.17
C TYR A 120 -17.91 -0.94 11.79
N GLN A 121 -18.86 -1.75 11.34
CA GLN A 121 -18.64 -3.11 10.83
C GLN A 121 -17.83 -3.16 9.53
N ALA A 122 -17.73 -2.04 8.80
CA ALA A 122 -16.98 -1.92 7.55
C ALA A 122 -15.67 -1.15 7.73
N VAL A 123 -15.31 -0.78 8.96
CA VAL A 123 -14.04 -0.11 9.24
C VAL A 123 -12.89 -1.10 9.04
N TYR A 124 -11.92 -0.70 8.23
CA TYR A 124 -10.77 -1.53 7.95
C TYR A 124 -9.95 -1.75 9.24
N PRO A 125 -9.52 -2.98 9.57
CA PRO A 125 -8.72 -3.26 10.75
C PRO A 125 -7.48 -2.35 10.87
N GLY A 126 -7.24 -1.80 12.07
CA GLY A 126 -6.18 -0.82 12.33
C GLY A 126 -6.58 0.64 12.14
N PHE A 127 -7.72 0.92 11.50
CA PHE A 127 -8.33 2.26 11.36
C PHE A 127 -9.58 2.44 12.24
N GLY A 128 -9.71 1.64 13.28
CA GLY A 128 -10.79 1.74 14.26
C GLY A 128 -10.81 3.07 15.03
N PRO A 129 -11.86 3.28 15.85
CA PRO A 129 -11.95 4.40 16.79
C PRO A 129 -10.65 4.67 17.53
N GLN A 130 -10.21 5.93 17.54
CA GLN A 130 -9.08 6.33 18.36
C GLN A 130 -9.56 6.67 19.78
N PRO A 131 -8.83 6.24 20.83
CA PRO A 131 -9.13 6.62 22.21
C PRO A 131 -9.17 8.14 22.36
N GLY A 132 -10.16 8.67 23.10
CA GLY A 132 -10.27 10.10 23.39
C GLY A 132 -10.98 10.94 22.32
N ILE A 133 -11.34 10.38 21.16
CA ILE A 133 -12.19 11.06 20.17
C ILE A 133 -13.65 10.68 20.39
N HIS A 134 -14.48 11.67 20.75
CA HIS A 134 -15.93 11.51 20.91
C HIS A 134 -16.60 11.14 19.58
N ASP A 135 -17.60 10.26 19.63
CA ASP A 135 -18.28 9.73 18.45
C ASP A 135 -18.87 10.86 17.57
N GLU A 136 -19.43 11.90 18.19
CA GLU A 136 -20.09 13.03 17.51
C GLU A 136 -19.17 13.82 16.56
N VAL A 137 -17.85 13.80 16.78
CA VAL A 137 -16.87 14.53 15.95
C VAL A 137 -16.06 13.60 15.05
N ARG A 138 -16.40 12.30 15.01
CA ARG A 138 -15.67 11.34 14.18
C ARG A 138 -16.02 11.51 12.72
N VAL A 139 -14.99 11.35 11.90
CA VAL A 139 -15.09 11.32 10.45
C VAL A 139 -14.44 10.03 9.96
N ALA A 140 -15.16 9.27 9.14
CA ALA A 140 -14.61 8.12 8.45
C ALA A 140 -14.43 8.43 6.96
N VAL A 141 -13.24 8.11 6.44
CA VAL A 141 -12.90 8.32 5.05
C VAL A 141 -13.02 6.99 4.30
N PRO A 142 -13.94 6.86 3.32
CA PRO A 142 -14.10 5.60 2.61
C PRO A 142 -12.92 5.31 1.68
N VAL A 143 -12.67 4.01 1.50
CA VAL A 143 -11.61 3.51 0.63
C VAL A 143 -12.12 2.36 -0.22
N SER A 144 -11.62 2.26 -1.45
CA SER A 144 -12.01 1.19 -2.37
C SER A 144 -11.35 -0.14 -2.00
N ALA A 145 -12.16 -1.16 -1.73
CA ALA A 145 -11.67 -2.52 -1.52
C ALA A 145 -10.84 -3.06 -2.70
N THR A 146 -11.19 -2.68 -3.93
CA THR A 146 -10.40 -3.05 -5.13
C THR A 146 -9.04 -2.38 -5.15
N SER A 147 -8.94 -1.14 -4.66
CA SER A 147 -7.65 -0.43 -4.58
C SER A 147 -6.75 -1.05 -3.52
N ILE A 148 -7.31 -1.46 -2.37
CA ILE A 148 -6.58 -2.21 -1.34
C ILE A 148 -6.09 -3.55 -1.90
N ARG A 149 -6.95 -4.31 -2.58
CA ARG A 149 -6.57 -5.58 -3.24
C ARG A 149 -5.40 -5.41 -4.21
N ARG A 150 -5.45 -4.39 -5.05
CA ARG A 150 -4.37 -4.08 -5.98
C ARG A 150 -3.09 -3.67 -5.27
N LEU A 151 -3.17 -2.92 -4.17
CA LEU A 151 -2.00 -2.55 -3.38
C LEU A 151 -1.32 -3.78 -2.79
N VAL A 152 -2.08 -4.64 -2.11
CA VAL A 152 -1.54 -5.85 -1.48
C VAL A 152 -0.94 -6.78 -2.53
N GLU A 153 -1.65 -7.02 -3.63
CA GLU A 153 -1.14 -7.85 -4.73
C GLU A 153 0.15 -7.25 -5.33
N LYS A 154 0.19 -5.93 -5.54
CA LYS A 154 1.40 -5.24 -6.03
C LYS A 154 2.59 -5.47 -5.11
N ILE A 155 2.39 -5.32 -3.80
CA ILE A 155 3.45 -5.50 -2.80
C ILE A 155 3.93 -6.95 -2.78
N VAL A 156 3.01 -7.92 -2.75
CA VAL A 156 3.37 -9.35 -2.77
C VAL A 156 4.17 -9.69 -4.03
N ARG A 157 3.66 -9.33 -5.22
CA ARG A 157 4.37 -9.52 -6.49
C ARG A 157 5.75 -8.87 -6.50
N GLY A 158 5.83 -7.65 -5.96
CA GLY A 158 7.06 -6.88 -5.93
C GLY A 158 8.12 -7.49 -5.02
N ILE A 159 7.75 -7.88 -3.79
CA ILE A 159 8.66 -8.53 -2.85
C ILE A 159 9.10 -9.90 -3.37
N THR A 160 8.18 -10.72 -3.88
CA THR A 160 8.55 -12.01 -4.49
C THR A 160 9.56 -11.86 -5.63
N TYR A 161 9.36 -10.85 -6.49
CA TYR A 161 10.29 -10.60 -7.58
C TYR A 161 11.66 -10.12 -7.09
N ILE A 162 11.71 -9.25 -6.09
CA ILE A 162 12.97 -8.72 -5.56
C ILE A 162 13.78 -9.80 -4.86
N GLU A 163 13.12 -10.63 -4.06
CA GLU A 163 13.80 -11.62 -3.22
C GLU A 163 14.16 -12.89 -3.99
N ASP A 164 13.27 -13.34 -4.89
CA ASP A 164 13.46 -14.64 -5.56
C ASP A 164 13.73 -14.52 -7.05
N MET A 165 13.64 -13.32 -7.63
CA MET A 165 13.66 -13.10 -9.09
C MET A 165 12.60 -13.92 -9.84
N LYS A 166 11.48 -14.22 -9.16
CA LYS A 166 10.35 -14.99 -9.69
C LYS A 166 9.15 -14.11 -9.98
N PHE A 167 8.42 -14.44 -11.04
CA PHE A 167 7.11 -13.86 -11.33
C PHE A 167 6.03 -14.65 -10.59
N VAL A 168 5.03 -13.94 -10.05
CA VAL A 168 3.80 -14.59 -9.56
C VAL A 168 2.91 -14.84 -10.77
N GLU A 169 2.84 -16.10 -11.20
CA GLU A 169 2.07 -16.54 -12.35
C GLU A 169 1.40 -17.88 -12.08
N LYS A 170 0.37 -18.23 -12.87
CA LYS A 170 -0.35 -19.48 -12.69
C LYS A 170 0.63 -20.68 -12.67
N PRO A 171 0.41 -21.67 -11.78
CA PRO A 171 -0.77 -21.86 -10.95
C PRO A 171 -0.81 -20.99 -9.69
N PHE A 172 0.18 -20.14 -9.40
CA PHE A 172 0.21 -19.35 -8.18
C PHE A 172 -0.63 -18.07 -8.28
N GLU A 173 -1.27 -17.72 -7.16
CA GLU A 173 -2.06 -16.50 -7.03
C GLU A 173 -1.92 -15.87 -5.64
N VAL A 174 -2.26 -14.58 -5.56
CA VAL A 174 -2.26 -13.83 -4.30
C VAL A 174 -3.67 -13.81 -3.72
N GLN A 175 -3.85 -14.46 -2.59
CA GLN A 175 -5.09 -14.43 -1.81
C GLN A 175 -4.94 -13.45 -0.66
N GLN A 176 -5.70 -12.36 -0.69
CA GLN A 176 -5.71 -11.36 0.38
C GLN A 176 -6.77 -11.68 1.43
N TYR A 177 -6.42 -11.47 2.69
CA TYR A 177 -7.34 -11.52 3.82
C TYR A 177 -7.37 -10.17 4.56
N VAL A 178 -8.57 -9.75 4.97
CA VAL A 178 -8.78 -8.61 5.86
C VAL A 178 -9.09 -9.18 7.24
N LEU A 179 -8.13 -9.08 8.15
CA LEU A 179 -8.19 -9.73 9.46
C LEU A 179 -8.09 -8.70 10.58
N THR A 180 -8.86 -8.90 11.66
CA THR A 180 -8.65 -8.17 12.93
C THR A 180 -7.37 -8.64 13.60
N GLU A 181 -6.88 -7.91 14.61
CA GLU A 181 -5.70 -8.34 15.38
C GLU A 181 -5.88 -9.73 16.00
N GLU A 182 -7.09 -10.02 16.52
CA GLU A 182 -7.41 -11.31 17.10
C GLU A 182 -7.38 -12.42 16.03
N SER A 183 -8.05 -12.22 14.91
CA SER A 183 -8.10 -13.21 13.83
C SER A 183 -6.75 -13.40 13.13
N ALA A 184 -5.90 -12.38 13.12
CA ALA A 184 -4.56 -12.45 12.55
C ALA A 184 -3.54 -13.13 13.48
N SER A 185 -3.85 -13.32 14.77
CA SER A 185 -2.91 -13.80 15.78
C SER A 185 -2.17 -15.11 15.39
N PRO A 186 -2.84 -16.17 14.90
CA PRO A 186 -2.15 -17.40 14.49
C PRO A 186 -1.19 -17.17 13.32
N LEU A 187 -1.59 -16.36 12.34
CA LEU A 187 -0.76 -16.00 11.19
C LEU A 187 0.46 -15.19 11.64
N LYS A 188 0.27 -14.20 12.53
CA LYS A 188 1.36 -13.39 13.09
C LYS A 188 2.34 -14.26 13.84
N ALA A 189 1.89 -15.19 14.69
CA ALA A 189 2.78 -16.11 15.41
C ALA A 189 3.65 -16.96 14.46
N MET A 190 3.09 -17.40 13.32
CA MET A 190 3.87 -18.12 12.31
C MET A 190 4.87 -17.21 11.59
N LEU A 191 4.47 -15.99 11.24
CA LEU A 191 5.35 -15.01 10.62
C LEU A 191 6.46 -14.54 11.56
N ASP A 192 6.20 -14.41 12.86
CA ASP A 192 7.21 -14.07 13.86
C ASP A 192 8.24 -15.20 14.03
N ARG A 193 7.79 -16.46 13.88
CA ARG A 193 8.65 -17.63 14.05
C ARG A 193 9.49 -17.97 12.80
N PHE A 194 8.91 -17.81 11.62
CA PHE A 194 9.49 -18.30 10.36
C PHE A 194 9.69 -17.21 9.30
N GLY A 195 9.18 -16.01 9.52
CA GLY A 195 9.22 -14.92 8.57
C GLY A 195 10.56 -14.21 8.54
N THR A 196 10.92 -13.75 7.35
CA THR A 196 11.97 -12.74 7.15
C THR A 196 11.33 -11.37 7.15
N VAL A 197 11.93 -10.45 7.91
CA VAL A 197 11.48 -9.06 8.02
C VAL A 197 12.17 -8.22 6.96
N TYR A 198 11.35 -7.57 6.13
CA TYR A 198 11.76 -6.66 5.07
C TYR A 198 11.35 -5.25 5.45
N GLU A 199 12.36 -4.41 5.72
CA GLU A 199 12.15 -3.01 6.09
C GLU A 199 12.99 -2.09 5.21
N ARG A 200 12.36 -0.96 4.86
CA ARG A 200 13.00 0.14 4.12
C ARG A 200 12.56 1.45 4.75
N GLY A 201 13.19 1.77 5.87
CA GLY A 201 12.93 3.00 6.60
C GLY A 201 11.68 2.91 7.50
N PRO A 202 11.34 4.02 8.16
CA PRO A 202 10.22 4.06 9.09
C PRO A 202 8.88 3.85 8.40
N GLY A 203 7.97 3.16 9.08
CA GLY A 203 6.56 3.08 8.67
C GLY A 203 6.24 2.14 7.53
N ILE A 204 7.18 1.35 7.00
CA ILE A 204 6.87 0.30 6.01
C ILE A 204 7.61 -0.98 6.40
N THR A 205 6.85 -2.02 6.71
CA THR A 205 7.38 -3.34 7.06
C THR A 205 6.61 -4.42 6.29
N VAL A 206 7.34 -5.36 5.70
CA VAL A 206 6.76 -6.61 5.17
C VAL A 206 7.42 -7.77 5.87
N ILE A 207 6.64 -8.68 6.44
CA ILE A 207 7.14 -9.96 6.96
C ILE A 207 6.67 -11.03 6.00
N ARG A 208 7.60 -11.85 5.51
CA ARG A 208 7.31 -12.93 4.57
C ARG A 208 7.92 -14.24 5.07
N ALA A 209 7.09 -15.28 5.19
CA ALA A 209 7.53 -16.64 5.46
C ALA A 209 7.28 -17.50 4.20
N VAL A 210 8.30 -18.20 3.72
CA VAL A 210 8.24 -19.01 2.49
C VAL A 210 8.37 -20.48 2.88
N THR A 211 7.60 -21.35 2.22
CA THR A 211 7.72 -22.79 2.43
C THR A 211 8.97 -23.33 1.73
N PRO A 212 9.76 -24.21 2.40
CA PRO A 212 11.00 -24.73 1.84
C PRO A 212 10.78 -25.68 0.65
N GLU A 213 9.58 -26.25 0.50
CA GLU A 213 9.27 -27.27 -0.50
C GLU A 213 9.28 -26.73 -1.94
N ASP A 214 8.73 -25.54 -2.18
CA ASP A 214 8.65 -24.93 -3.52
C ASP A 214 9.33 -23.55 -3.62
N ASN A 215 9.77 -22.98 -2.49
CA ASN A 215 10.38 -21.66 -2.41
C ASN A 215 9.56 -20.56 -3.13
N LEU A 216 8.23 -20.66 -3.09
CA LEU A 216 7.33 -19.68 -3.69
C LEU A 216 6.02 -19.53 -2.89
N THR A 217 5.46 -20.63 -2.40
CA THR A 217 4.31 -20.58 -1.49
C THR A 217 4.72 -19.83 -0.23
N ALA A 218 4.00 -18.78 0.09
CA ALA A 218 4.43 -17.84 1.11
C ALA A 218 3.26 -17.13 1.79
N MET A 219 3.49 -16.75 3.04
CA MET A 219 2.61 -15.89 3.82
C MET A 219 3.23 -14.51 3.95
N TYR A 220 2.40 -13.48 3.92
CA TYR A 220 2.81 -12.08 4.02
C TYR A 220 2.00 -11.36 5.08
N SER A 221 2.68 -10.55 5.89
CA SER A 221 2.10 -9.44 6.63
C SER A 221 2.73 -8.15 6.11
N ILE A 222 1.90 -7.16 5.80
CA ILE A 222 2.30 -5.85 5.30
C ILE A 222 1.78 -4.83 6.30
N GLU A 223 2.66 -4.05 6.89
CA GLU A 223 2.32 -2.91 7.74
C GLU A 223 2.75 -1.60 7.05
N ILE A 224 1.83 -0.64 6.98
CA ILE A 224 2.11 0.72 6.51
C ILE A 224 1.64 1.72 7.58
N TRP A 225 2.57 2.57 8.00
CA TRP A 225 2.44 3.67 8.95
C TRP A 225 1.86 3.26 10.30
N GLY A 226 2.10 2.02 10.74
CA GLY A 226 1.56 1.47 11.99
C GLY A 226 0.04 1.30 12.03
N ARG A 227 -0.66 1.59 10.91
CA ARG A 227 -2.12 1.61 10.84
C ARG A 227 -2.64 0.57 9.86
N PHE A 228 -2.25 0.68 8.59
CA PHE A 228 -2.70 -0.29 7.59
C PHE A 228 -2.00 -1.62 7.79
N LYS A 229 -2.80 -2.69 7.90
CA LYS A 229 -2.33 -4.08 7.95
C LYS A 229 -2.97 -4.89 6.84
N GLY A 230 -2.13 -5.47 5.98
CA GLY A 230 -2.53 -6.37 4.90
C GLY A 230 -1.96 -7.76 5.15
N TYR A 231 -2.80 -8.77 4.99
CA TYR A 231 -2.38 -10.17 5.07
C TYR A 231 -2.63 -10.85 3.74
N ALA A 232 -1.67 -11.63 3.27
CA ALA A 232 -1.81 -12.35 2.01
C ALA A 232 -1.11 -13.70 2.04
N PHE A 233 -1.65 -14.62 1.26
CA PHE A 233 -1.03 -15.90 0.92
C PHE A 233 -0.72 -15.89 -0.57
N LEU A 234 0.48 -16.33 -0.91
CA LEU A 234 0.86 -16.73 -2.25
C LEU A 234 0.84 -18.26 -2.25
N SER A 235 -0.08 -18.86 -2.97
CA SER A 235 -0.22 -20.32 -3.04
C SER A 235 -0.71 -20.72 -4.42
N LYS A 236 -0.66 -22.02 -4.72
CA LYS A 236 -1.31 -22.55 -5.93
C LYS A 236 -2.81 -22.35 -5.79
N ASP A 237 -3.44 -21.96 -6.89
CA ASP A 237 -4.88 -22.01 -7.08
C ASP A 237 -5.28 -23.49 -6.97
N GLU A 238 -6.02 -23.82 -5.91
CA GLU A 238 -6.65 -25.12 -5.76
C GLU A 238 -8.01 -24.99 -6.45
N ASP A 239 -8.16 -25.61 -7.63
CA ASP A 239 -9.44 -25.68 -8.36
C ASP A 239 -10.59 -26.18 -7.48
#